data_AF-A0AAP1G8U4-F1
#
_entry.id   AF-A0AAP1G8U4-F1
#
_cell.length_a   1.000
_cell.length_b   1.000
_cell.length_c   1.000
_cell.angle_alpha   90.00
_cell.angle_beta   90.00
_cell.angle_gamma   90.00
#
_symmetry.space_group_name_H-M   'P 1'
#
loop_
_entity.id
_entity.type
_entity.pdbx_description
1 polymer ?
#
loop_
_entity_poly.entity_id
_entity_poly.type
_entity_poly.pdbx_seq_one_letter_code
_entity_poly.pdbx_strand_id
1 'polypeptide(L)'
;MTMTFDDATTAAIDAFAHLDFYTAVQAMRAEADYDRELDQWISRYIDEHGGGEDDAAYDALHAQAQATPEYAQFVDTVRREIREYFGVTDDQLDWMVVLRNDDSDELWAEVNRRRSALGTGEVRGDL
;
A
#
# COMPACT_ATOMS: atom_id res chain seq x y z
N MET A 1 -17.34 -20.61 6.64
CA MET A 1 -17.83 -19.22 6.60
C MET A 1 -17.15 -18.60 5.40
N THR A 2 -17.88 -18.24 4.35
CA THR A 2 -17.29 -17.60 3.16
C THR A 2 -17.01 -16.16 3.54
N MET A 3 -15.74 -15.80 3.69
CA MET A 3 -15.34 -14.43 4.01
C MET A 3 -15.46 -13.60 2.73
N THR A 4 -16.11 -12.45 2.81
CA THR A 4 -16.39 -11.59 1.66
C THR A 4 -15.58 -10.32 1.79
N PHE A 5 -14.55 -10.20 0.98
CA PHE A 5 -13.88 -8.92 0.72
C PHE A 5 -14.78 -8.06 -0.17
N ASP A 6 -14.59 -6.75 -0.14
CA ASP A 6 -15.23 -5.87 -1.12
C ASP A 6 -14.72 -6.16 -2.56
N ASP A 7 -15.39 -5.58 -3.55
CA ASP A 7 -15.08 -5.83 -4.96
C ASP A 7 -13.68 -5.34 -5.36
N ALA A 8 -13.21 -4.22 -4.80
CA ALA A 8 -11.90 -3.66 -5.12
C ALA A 8 -10.78 -4.53 -4.54
N THR A 9 -10.91 -4.93 -3.27
CA THR A 9 -10.01 -5.86 -2.60
C THR A 9 -10.01 -7.21 -3.32
N THR A 10 -11.17 -7.73 -3.71
CA THR A 10 -11.26 -8.99 -4.48
C THR A 10 -10.52 -8.90 -5.82
N ALA A 11 -10.69 -7.80 -6.56
CA ALA A 11 -10.00 -7.58 -7.83
C ALA A 11 -8.49 -7.43 -7.64
N ALA A 12 -8.04 -6.72 -6.59
CA ALA A 12 -6.62 -6.59 -6.25
C ALA A 12 -6.01 -7.95 -5.89
N ILE A 13 -6.70 -8.78 -5.10
CA ILE A 13 -6.26 -10.15 -4.78
C ILE A 13 -6.10 -10.97 -6.07
N ASP A 14 -7.09 -10.94 -6.98
CA ASP A 14 -7.04 -11.69 -8.23
C ASP A 14 -5.87 -11.22 -9.11
N ALA A 15 -5.74 -9.92 -9.32
CA ALA A 15 -4.71 -9.36 -10.17
C ALA A 15 -3.29 -9.62 -9.60
N PHE A 16 -3.11 -9.40 -8.30
CA PHE A 16 -1.86 -9.65 -7.62
C PHE A 16 -1.50 -11.15 -7.59
N ALA A 17 -2.47 -12.06 -7.49
CA ALA A 17 -2.20 -13.49 -7.49
C ALA A 17 -1.59 -14.01 -8.81
N HIS A 18 -1.85 -13.33 -9.92
CA HIS A 18 -1.30 -13.67 -11.24
C HIS A 18 0.14 -13.18 -11.45
N LEU A 19 0.65 -12.29 -10.60
CA LEU A 19 2.03 -11.83 -10.70
C LEU A 19 3.00 -12.98 -10.40
N ASP A 20 4.08 -13.05 -11.18
CA ASP A 20 5.21 -13.90 -10.82
C ASP A 20 5.77 -13.51 -9.45
N PHE A 21 6.41 -14.46 -8.77
CA PHE A 21 6.90 -14.26 -7.41
C PHE A 21 7.82 -13.04 -7.27
N TYR A 22 8.72 -12.80 -8.23
CA TYR A 22 9.65 -11.69 -8.16
C TYR A 22 8.91 -10.35 -8.25
N THR A 23 8.01 -10.20 -9.23
CA THR A 23 7.22 -8.98 -9.39
C THR A 23 6.30 -8.73 -8.19
N ALA A 24 5.68 -9.77 -7.64
CA ALA A 24 4.86 -9.66 -6.43
C ALA A 24 5.68 -9.15 -5.23
N VAL A 25 6.89 -9.68 -5.03
CA VAL A 25 7.81 -9.22 -3.97
C VAL A 25 8.27 -7.78 -4.21
N GLN A 26 8.56 -7.38 -5.45
CA GLN A 26 8.91 -5.98 -5.75
C GLN A 26 7.74 -5.03 -5.48
N ALA A 27 6.51 -5.41 -5.83
CA ALA A 27 5.32 -4.61 -5.55
C ALA A 27 5.11 -4.43 -4.04
N MET A 28 5.30 -5.49 -3.23
CA MET A 28 5.21 -5.40 -1.77
C MET A 28 6.28 -4.47 -1.16
N ARG A 29 7.49 -4.48 -1.70
CA ARG A 29 8.58 -3.59 -1.25
C ARG A 29 8.35 -2.14 -1.70
N ALA A 30 7.86 -1.96 -2.92
CA ALA A 30 7.51 -0.67 -3.47
C ALA A 30 6.44 0.02 -2.62
N GLU A 31 5.40 -0.72 -2.23
CA GLU A 31 4.36 -0.19 -1.36
C GLU A 31 4.91 0.15 0.04
N ALA A 32 5.73 -0.71 0.66
CA ALA A 32 6.30 -0.43 1.96
C ALA A 32 7.20 0.83 1.96
N ASP A 33 7.97 1.05 0.89
CA ASP A 33 8.74 2.28 0.73
C ASP A 33 7.85 3.49 0.43
N TYR A 34 6.75 3.29 -0.30
CA TYR A 34 5.79 4.35 -0.60
C TYR A 34 5.09 4.85 0.65
N ASP A 35 4.53 3.94 1.44
CA ASP A 35 3.90 4.22 2.73
C ASP A 35 4.85 4.97 3.66
N ARG A 36 6.09 4.48 3.79
CA ARG A 36 7.14 5.13 4.59
C ARG A 36 7.49 6.55 4.14
N GLU A 37 7.46 6.84 2.84
CA GLU A 37 7.70 8.19 2.33
C GLU A 37 6.50 9.13 2.60
N LEU A 38 5.27 8.63 2.47
CA LEU A 38 4.05 9.39 2.82
C LEU A 38 4.06 9.76 4.31
N ASP A 39 4.32 8.79 5.18
CA ASP A 39 4.36 8.96 6.64
C ASP A 39 5.42 9.98 7.06
N GLN A 40 6.61 9.89 6.49
CA GLN A 40 7.68 10.86 6.76
C GLN A 40 7.29 12.27 6.32
N TRP A 41 6.65 12.42 5.16
CA TRP A 41 6.23 13.73 4.68
C TRP A 41 5.16 14.33 5.59
N ILE A 42 4.15 13.54 5.95
CA ILE A 42 3.06 13.99 6.84
C ILE A 42 3.60 14.33 8.22
N SER A 43 4.51 13.51 8.77
CA SER A 43 5.13 13.78 10.07
C SER A 43 5.86 15.13 10.07
N ARG A 44 6.64 15.43 9.03
CA ARG A 44 7.31 16.74 8.89
C ARG A 44 6.32 17.89 8.79
N TYR A 45 5.24 17.71 8.01
CA TYR A 45 4.18 18.72 7.92
C TYR A 45 3.55 19.00 9.29
N ILE A 46 3.24 17.95 10.07
CA ILE A 46 2.64 18.08 11.41
C ILE A 46 3.62 18.76 12.38
N ASP A 47 4.89 18.37 12.36
CA ASP A 47 5.95 18.98 13.19
C ASP A 47 6.09 20.49 12.91
N GLU A 48 6.04 20.90 11.64
CA GLU A 48 6.12 22.30 11.21
C GLU A 48 4.89 23.11 11.59
N HIS A 49 3.72 22.48 11.67
CA HIS A 49 2.44 23.13 11.98
C HIS A 49 2.06 23.04 13.47
N GLY A 50 3.02 22.64 14.31
CA GLY A 50 2.95 22.78 15.76
C GLY A 50 2.44 21.55 16.49
N GLY A 51 2.28 20.39 15.83
CA GLY A 51 1.98 19.08 16.42
C GLY A 51 0.75 19.04 17.34
N GLY A 52 -0.33 18.39 16.94
CA GLY A 52 -1.52 18.26 17.80
C GLY A 52 -1.18 17.61 19.14
N GLU A 53 -1.60 18.23 20.26
CA GLU A 53 -1.42 17.64 21.61
C GLU A 53 -2.38 16.48 21.89
N ASP A 54 -3.42 16.31 21.05
CA ASP A 54 -4.39 15.23 21.09
C ASP A 54 -4.61 14.60 19.70
N ASP A 55 -5.15 13.37 19.71
CA ASP A 55 -5.36 12.57 18.49
C ASP A 55 -6.28 13.29 17.48
N ALA A 56 -7.26 14.07 17.93
CA ALA A 56 -8.18 14.76 17.03
C ALA A 56 -7.51 15.92 16.29
N ALA A 57 -6.64 16.67 16.98
CA ALA A 57 -5.83 17.71 16.38
C ALA A 57 -4.79 17.11 15.43
N TYR A 58 -4.22 15.95 15.77
CA TYR A 58 -3.31 15.21 14.89
C TYR A 58 -4.02 14.76 13.60
N ASP A 59 -5.18 14.11 13.71
CA ASP A 59 -5.98 13.66 12.56
C ASP A 59 -6.41 14.84 11.67
N ALA A 60 -6.74 15.99 12.28
CA ALA A 60 -7.08 17.20 11.54
C ALA A 60 -5.89 17.74 10.73
N LEU A 61 -4.69 17.77 11.33
CA LEU A 61 -3.47 18.18 10.63
C LEU A 61 -3.09 17.17 9.54
N HIS A 62 -3.25 15.88 9.80
CA HIS A 62 -3.04 14.83 8.81
C HIS A 62 -3.94 15.01 7.59
N ALA A 63 -5.25 15.19 7.81
CA ALA A 63 -6.22 15.44 6.74
C ALA A 63 -5.94 16.75 6.01
N GLN A 64 -5.53 17.80 6.74
CA GLN A 64 -5.13 19.07 6.13
C GLN A 64 -3.91 18.90 5.23
N ALA A 65 -2.89 18.18 5.69
CA ALA A 65 -1.66 17.90 4.95
C ALA A 65 -1.99 17.23 3.61
N GLN A 66 -2.85 16.21 3.64
CA GLN A 66 -3.27 15.47 2.45
C GLN A 66 -4.10 16.30 1.45
N ALA A 67 -4.75 17.37 1.90
CA ALA A 67 -5.53 18.27 1.06
C ALA A 67 -4.66 19.34 0.35
N THR A 68 -3.36 19.42 0.64
CA THR A 68 -2.47 20.43 0.05
C THR A 68 -2.04 20.07 -1.38
N PRO A 69 -1.88 21.07 -2.28
CA PRO A 69 -1.26 20.86 -3.58
C PRO A 69 0.17 20.31 -3.50
N GLU A 70 0.91 20.70 -2.47
CA GLU A 70 2.27 20.25 -2.20
C GLU A 70 2.31 18.74 -1.93
N TYR A 71 1.35 18.21 -1.16
CA TYR A 71 1.22 16.78 -0.94
C TYR A 71 0.92 16.03 -2.25
N ALA A 72 0.00 16.54 -3.08
CA ALA A 72 -0.30 15.91 -4.36
C ALA A 72 0.94 15.84 -5.28
N GLN A 73 1.72 16.93 -5.37
CA GLN A 73 2.96 16.95 -6.15
C GLN A 73 4.03 16.01 -5.60
N PHE A 74 4.12 15.90 -4.27
CA PHE A 74 4.99 14.96 -3.59
C PHE A 74 4.60 13.52 -3.91
N VAL A 75 3.33 13.16 -3.76
CA VAL A 75 2.78 11.83 -4.08
C VAL A 75 3.09 11.45 -5.53
N ASP A 76 2.83 12.35 -6.49
CA ASP A 76 3.11 12.10 -7.90
C ASP A 76 4.61 11.82 -8.16
N THR A 77 5.48 12.56 -7.47
CA THR A 77 6.93 12.42 -7.59
C THR A 77 7.40 11.10 -6.99
N VAL A 78 7.02 10.79 -5.75
CA VAL A 78 7.41 9.56 -5.06
C VAL A 78 6.86 8.34 -5.77
N ARG A 79 5.60 8.36 -6.22
CA ARG A 79 5.02 7.25 -7.00
C ARG A 79 5.82 6.98 -8.27
N ARG A 80 6.30 8.01 -8.96
CA ARG A 80 7.18 7.82 -10.14
C ARG A 80 8.51 7.19 -9.74
N GLU A 81 9.19 7.74 -8.74
CA GLU A 81 10.51 7.29 -8.31
C GLU A 81 10.50 5.84 -7.80
N ILE A 82 9.51 5.48 -7.00
CA ILE A 82 9.33 4.13 -6.47
C ILE A 82 9.05 3.12 -7.58
N ARG A 83 8.12 3.44 -8.50
CA ARG A 83 7.83 2.56 -9.63
C ARG A 83 9.05 2.33 -10.51
N GLU A 84 9.82 3.38 -10.78
CA GLU A 84 11.05 3.29 -11.56
C GLU A 84 12.11 2.44 -10.85
N TYR A 85 12.32 2.65 -9.55
CA TYR A 85 13.33 1.93 -8.76
C TYR A 85 13.02 0.43 -8.62
N PHE A 86 11.77 0.08 -8.33
CA PHE A 86 11.34 -1.31 -8.13
C PHE A 86 10.95 -2.01 -9.44
N GLY A 87 10.82 -1.28 -10.54
CA GLY A 87 10.40 -1.83 -11.83
C GLY A 87 8.95 -2.32 -11.84
N VAL A 88 8.07 -1.67 -11.07
CA VAL A 88 6.65 -2.02 -10.96
C VAL A 88 5.77 -0.99 -11.68
N THR A 89 4.62 -1.45 -12.16
CA THR A 89 3.62 -0.59 -12.81
C THR A 89 2.77 0.16 -11.77
N ASP A 90 2.00 1.14 -12.25
CA ASP A 90 1.04 1.87 -11.43
C ASP A 90 -0.01 0.94 -10.80
N ASP A 91 -0.63 0.09 -11.63
CA ASP A 91 -1.65 -0.85 -11.20
C ASP A 91 -1.12 -1.82 -10.14
N GLN A 92 0.12 -2.30 -10.27
CA GLN A 92 0.74 -3.19 -9.29
C GLN A 92 0.96 -2.52 -7.93
N LEU A 93 1.34 -1.25 -7.94
CA LEU A 93 1.46 -0.46 -6.71
C LEU A 93 0.07 -0.20 -6.10
N ASP A 94 -0.93 0.13 -6.92
CA ASP A 94 -2.30 0.38 -6.45
C ASP A 94 -2.96 -0.87 -5.86
N TRP A 95 -2.78 -2.03 -6.48
CA TRP A 95 -3.26 -3.29 -5.89
C TRP A 95 -2.63 -3.49 -4.52
N MET A 96 -1.33 -3.24 -4.38
CA MET A 96 -0.65 -3.37 -3.09
C MET A 96 -1.16 -2.40 -2.03
N VAL A 97 -1.39 -1.13 -2.39
CA VAL A 97 -2.00 -0.14 -1.49
C VAL A 97 -3.38 -0.61 -1.03
N VAL A 98 -4.21 -1.15 -1.93
CA VAL A 98 -5.52 -1.72 -1.56
C VAL A 98 -5.37 -2.88 -0.59
N LEU A 99 -4.48 -3.84 -0.87
CA LEU A 99 -4.28 -5.02 -0.02
C LEU A 99 -3.75 -4.64 1.37
N ARG A 100 -2.96 -3.57 1.46
CA ARG A 100 -2.31 -3.08 2.68
C ARG A 100 -3.19 -2.22 3.56
N ASN A 101 -4.25 -1.63 3.01
CA ASN A 101 -5.26 -0.94 3.81
C ASN A 101 -6.06 -1.90 4.73
N ASP A 102 -6.23 -3.16 4.32
CA ASP A 102 -6.84 -4.20 5.17
C ASP A 102 -5.76 -4.95 5.97
N ASP A 103 -4.69 -5.42 5.30
CA ASP A 103 -3.53 -6.16 5.85
C ASP A 103 -3.86 -7.34 6.80
N SER A 104 -5.11 -7.82 6.86
CA SER A 104 -5.51 -8.94 7.71
C SER A 104 -4.86 -10.26 7.33
N ASP A 105 -4.67 -11.14 8.31
CA ASP A 105 -4.15 -12.49 8.09
C ASP A 105 -5.06 -13.27 7.12
N GLU A 106 -6.37 -13.04 7.19
CA GLU A 106 -7.34 -13.66 6.30
C GLU A 106 -7.19 -13.21 4.84
N LEU A 107 -6.94 -11.92 4.60
CA LEU A 107 -6.63 -11.40 3.27
C LEU A 107 -5.40 -12.09 2.69
N TRP A 108 -4.32 -12.19 3.48
CA TRP A 108 -3.07 -12.76 3.00
C TRP A 108 -3.14 -14.28 2.84
N ALA A 109 -3.89 -14.98 3.69
CA ALA A 109 -4.21 -16.39 3.49
C ALA A 109 -4.97 -16.61 2.16
N GLU A 110 -5.90 -15.72 1.81
CA GLU A 110 -6.62 -15.76 0.55
C GLU A 110 -5.72 -15.49 -0.66
N VAL A 111 -4.85 -14.48 -0.58
CA VAL A 111 -3.84 -14.19 -1.62
C VAL A 111 -2.99 -15.43 -1.87
N ASN A 112 -2.42 -16.04 -0.84
CA ASN A 112 -1.58 -17.23 -0.99
C ASN A 112 -2.38 -18.42 -1.51
N ARG A 113 -3.63 -18.61 -1.07
CA ARG A 113 -4.49 -19.67 -1.62
C ARG A 113 -4.65 -19.55 -3.13
N ARG A 114 -4.92 -18.34 -3.65
CA ARG A 114 -5.05 -18.12 -5.10
C ARG A 114 -3.71 -18.30 -5.83
N ARG A 115 -2.62 -17.78 -5.28
CA ARG A 115 -1.27 -17.94 -5.84
C ARG A 115 -0.82 -19.40 -5.91
N SER A 116 -1.09 -20.17 -4.86
CA SER A 116 -0.81 -21.61 -4.82
C SER A 116 -1.65 -22.40 -5.82
N ALA A 117 -2.93 -22.02 -6.01
CA ALA A 117 -3.77 -22.61 -7.06
C ALA A 117 -3.27 -22.30 -8.49
N LEU A 118 -2.65 -21.13 -8.69
CA LEU A 118 -2.06 -20.70 -9.96
C LEU A 118 -0.61 -21.16 -10.15
N GLY A 119 0.04 -21.69 -9.12
CA GLY A 119 1.45 -22.08 -9.15
C GLY A 119 2.43 -20.88 -9.18
N THR A 120 1.99 -19.68 -8.78
CA THR A 120 2.82 -18.46 -8.78
C THR A 120 3.61 -18.25 -7.48
N GLY A 121 3.50 -19.18 -6.53
CA GLY A 121 4.24 -19.20 -5.27
C GLY A 121 3.66 -18.27 -4.20
N GLU A 122 3.84 -18.61 -2.92
CA GLU A 122 3.35 -17.83 -1.79
C GLU A 122 4.28 -16.66 -1.49
N VAL A 123 3.72 -15.50 -1.13
CA VAL A 123 4.51 -14.27 -0.89
C VAL A 123 4.48 -13.82 0.57
N ARG A 124 3.62 -14.42 1.39
CA ARG A 124 3.55 -14.17 2.84
C ARG A 124 3.29 -15.49 3.57
N GLY A 125 4.34 -16.24 3.90
CA GLY A 125 4.23 -17.53 4.61
C GLY A 125 5.56 -18.00 5.20
N ASP A 126 5.52 -18.31 6.50
CA ASP A 126 6.59 -18.70 7.46
C ASP A 126 7.75 -17.70 7.65
N LEU A 127 7.50 -16.64 8.44
CA LEU A 127 8.47 -16.16 9.44
C LEU A 127 8.14 -16.78 10.80
#